data_AF-A0A964Z6B2-F1
#
_entry.id   AF-A0A964Z6B2-F1
#
_cell.length_a   1.000
_cell.length_b   1.000
_cell.length_c   1.000
_cell.angle_alpha   90.00
_cell.angle_beta   90.00
_cell.angle_gamma   90.00
#
_symmetry.space_group_name_H-M   'P 1'
#
loop_
_entity.id
_entity.type
_entity.pdbx_description
1 polymer ?
#
loop_
_entity_poly.entity_id
_entity_poly.type
_entity_poly.pdbx_seq_one_letter_code
_entity_poly.pdbx_strand_id
1 'polypeptide(L)' 'LVRECGIFAGISSGASLAGALKVANEVAERGERANIVFIVCDGGWKYLSTGAYTVDLDTATSNAEKVIYF' A
#
# COMPACT_ATOMS: atom_id res chain seq x y z
N LEU A 1 -0.11 -6.77 -0.60
CA LEU A 1 1.36 -6.80 -0.77
C LEU A 1 2.02 -7.92 0.03
N VAL A 2 1.94 -7.93 1.38
CA VAL A 2 2.59 -8.99 2.17
C VAL A 2 2.01 -10.39 1.92
N ARG A 3 0.67 -10.51 1.79
CA ARG A 3 0.01 -11.81 1.57
C ARG A 3 0.34 -12.44 0.21
N GLU A 4 0.29 -11.64 -0.86
CA GLU A 4 0.49 -12.13 -2.23
C GLU A 4 1.96 -12.17 -2.66
N CYS A 5 2.79 -11.24 -2.17
CA CYS A 5 4.16 -11.05 -2.67
C CYS A 5 5.24 -11.25 -1.59
N GLY A 6 4.87 -11.48 -0.33
CA GLY A 6 5.84 -11.63 0.78
C GLY A 6 6.55 -10.33 1.20
N ILE A 7 6.18 -9.18 0.63
CA ILE A 7 6.81 -7.88 0.93
C ILE A 7 6.05 -7.21 2.08
N PHE A 8 6.65 -7.16 3.27
CA PHE A 8 6.10 -6.44 4.42
C PHE A 8 6.49 -4.95 4.37
N ALA A 9 5.73 -4.19 3.59
CA ALA A 9 5.95 -2.76 3.35
C ALA A 9 5.19 -1.86 4.34
N GLY A 10 5.65 -0.61 4.44
CA GLY A 10 4.91 0.45 5.13
C GLY A 10 3.62 0.89 4.43
N ILE A 11 2.87 1.74 5.11
CA ILE A 11 1.52 2.17 4.69
C ILE A 11 1.57 3.00 3.40
N SER A 12 2.54 3.91 3.25
CA SER A 12 2.70 4.73 2.04
C SER A 12 2.93 3.88 0.78
N SER A 13 3.63 2.75 0.92
CA SER A 13 3.84 1.79 -0.17
C SER A 13 2.54 1.13 -0.64
N GLY A 14 1.57 0.95 0.26
CA GLY A 14 0.22 0.50 -0.07
C GLY A 14 -0.53 1.52 -0.94
N ALA A 15 -0.40 2.81 -0.63
CA ALA A 15 -0.96 3.89 -1.44
C ALA A 15 -0.29 3.97 -2.83
N SER A 16 1.04 3.87 -2.90
CA SER A 16 1.77 3.82 -4.17
C SER A 16 1.35 2.63 -5.03
N LEU A 17 1.20 1.43 -4.43
CA LEU A 17 0.70 0.26 -5.15
C LEU A 17 -0.74 0.44 -5.65
N ALA A 18 -1.62 1.05 -4.85
CA ALA A 18 -3.00 1.33 -5.28
C ALA A 18 -3.03 2.25 -6.51
N GLY A 19 -2.21 3.30 -6.53
CA GLY A 19 -2.03 4.16 -7.70
C GLY A 19 -1.47 3.41 -8.92
N ALA A 20 -0.46 2.56 -8.70
CA ALA A 20 0.13 1.74 -9.76
C ALA A 20 -0.87 0.75 -10.37
N LEU A 21 -1.71 0.12 -9.54
CA LEU A 21 -2.76 -0.78 -10.01
C LEU A 21 -3.85 -0.05 -10.80
N LYS A 22 -4.20 1.18 -10.41
CA LYS A 22 -5.11 2.02 -11.19
C LYS A 22 -4.56 2.27 -12.58
N VAL A 23 -3.29 2.69 -12.69
CA VAL A 23 -2.63 2.92 -13.99
C VAL A 23 -2.54 1.61 -14.79
N ALA A 24 -2.25 0.48 -14.14
CA ALA A 24 -2.22 -0.83 -14.79
C ALA A 24 -3.57 -1.21 -15.42
N ASN A 25 -4.67 -0.98 -14.70
CA ASN A 25 -6.01 -1.24 -15.21
C ASN A 25 -6.33 -0.35 -16.42
N GLU A 26 -6.03 0.93 -16.35
CA GLU A 26 -6.24 1.87 -17.48
C GLU A 26 -5.43 1.47 -18.73
N VAL A 27 -4.20 0.99 -18.55
CA VAL A 27 -3.36 0.46 -19.65
C VAL A 27 -3.97 -0.82 -20.24
N ALA A 28 -4.44 -1.72 -19.37
CA ALA A 28 -5.05 -2.98 -19.79
C ALA A 28 -6.37 -2.75 -20.55
N GLU A 29 -7.19 -1.81 -20.12
CA GLU A 29 -8.44 -1.41 -20.80
C GLU A 29 -8.19 -0.87 -22.21
N ARG A 30 -7.05 -0.20 -22.44
CA ARG A 30 -6.62 0.26 -23.77
C ARG A 30 -6.01 -0.86 -24.63
N GLY A 31 -5.81 -2.05 -24.09
CA GLY A 31 -5.12 -3.15 -24.78
C GLY A 31 -3.61 -2.89 -24.98
N GLU A 32 -3.03 -2.01 -24.16
CA GLU A 32 -1.63 -1.60 -24.26
C GLU A 32 -0.75 -2.40 -23.31
N ARG A 33 0.57 -2.39 -23.56
CA ARG A 33 1.58 -2.95 -22.66
C ARG A 33 2.40 -1.84 -22.03
N ALA A 34 2.55 -1.89 -20.70
CA ALA A 34 3.41 -0.98 -19.96
C ALA A 34 4.28 -1.72 -18.93
N ASN A 35 5.44 -1.14 -18.60
CA ASN A 35 6.21 -1.51 -17.42
C ASN A 35 5.94 -0.45 -16.35
N ILE A 36 5.32 -0.85 -15.24
CA ILE A 36 4.90 0.06 -14.18
C ILE A 36 5.85 -0.11 -12.99
N VAL A 37 6.44 0.99 -12.55
CA VAL A 37 7.34 1.05 -11.39
C VAL A 37 6.66 1.86 -10.30
N PHE A 38 6.65 1.33 -9.08
CA PHE A 38 6.28 2.06 -7.87
C PHE A 38 7.33 1.81 -6.79
N ILE A 39 7.39 2.71 -5.81
CA ILE A 39 8.41 2.69 -4.76
C ILE A 39 7.83 2.06 -3.49
N VAL A 40 8.61 1.20 -2.86
CA VAL A 40 8.41 0.76 -1.47
C VAL A 40 9.34 1.59 -0.60
N CYS A 41 8.80 2.60 0.09
CA CYS A 41 9.59 3.63 0.77
C CYS A 41 10.24 3.12 2.06
N ASP A 42 9.60 2.16 2.75
CA ASP A 42 10.09 1.55 3.98
C ASP A 42 9.40 0.20 4.29
N GLY A 43 9.83 -0.41 5.39
CA GLY A 43 9.28 -1.66 5.90
C GLY A 43 8.16 -1.47 6.92
N GLY A 44 7.19 -2.39 6.88
CA GLY A 44 6.02 -2.35 7.75
C GLY A 44 6.34 -2.50 9.24
N TRP A 45 7.53 -2.99 9.60
CA TRP A 45 7.95 -3.14 10.99
C TRP A 45 7.94 -1.82 11.78
N LYS A 46 8.12 -0.68 11.10
CA LYS A 46 8.02 0.65 11.72
C LYS A 46 6.63 0.97 12.27
N TYR A 47 5.59 0.30 11.76
CA TYR A 47 4.19 0.61 12.07
C TYR A 47 3.50 -0.46 12.93
N LEU A 48 4.24 -1.44 13.45
CA LEU A 48 3.69 -2.50 14.31
C LEU A 48 3.06 -1.96 15.60
N SER A 49 3.57 -0.85 16.14
CA SER A 49 3.07 -0.22 17.37
C SER A 49 1.82 0.65 17.17
N THR A 50 1.40 0.91 15.93
CA THR A 50 0.28 1.83 15.64
C THR A 50 -1.07 1.14 15.55
N GLY A 51 -1.08 -0.20 15.62
CA GLY A 51 -2.29 -1.01 15.42
C GLY A 51 -2.65 -1.23 13.95
N ALA A 52 -1.94 -0.64 12.99
CA ALA A 52 -2.29 -0.67 11.56
C ALA A 52 -2.42 -2.08 10.94
N TYR A 53 -1.83 -3.10 11.56
CA TYR A 53 -1.87 -4.49 11.08
C TYR A 53 -2.60 -5.46 12.01
N THR A 54 -3.06 -5.01 13.18
CA THR A 54 -3.56 -5.88 14.25
C THR A 54 -5.01 -5.61 14.64
N VAL A 55 -5.50 -4.39 14.42
CA VAL A 55 -6.91 -4.03 14.64
C VAL A 55 -7.73 -4.23 13.37
N ASP A 56 -9.06 -4.08 13.47
CA ASP A 56 -9.93 -4.11 12.30
C ASP A 56 -9.66 -2.91 11.36
N LEU A 57 -10.09 -3.04 10.09
CA LEU A 57 -9.78 -2.04 9.06
C LEU A 57 -10.40 -0.67 9.34
N ASP A 58 -11.60 -0.61 9.93
CA ASP A 58 -12.27 0.65 10.21
C ASP A 58 -11.52 1.41 11.31
N THR A 59 -11.10 0.70 12.37
CA THR A 59 -10.26 1.25 13.44
C THR A 59 -8.88 1.67 12.90
N ALA A 60 -8.24 0.85 12.07
CA ALA A 60 -6.93 1.18 11.48
C ALA A 60 -7.01 2.45 10.63
N THR A 61 -8.10 2.62 9.89
CA THR A 61 -8.38 3.81 9.08
C THR A 61 -8.58 5.05 9.96
N SER A 62 -9.39 4.96 11.02
CA SER A 62 -9.55 6.07 11.97
C SER A 62 -8.25 6.46 12.66
N ASN A 63 -7.36 5.49 12.93
CA ASN A 63 -6.04 5.77 13.49
C ASN A 63 -5.13 6.47 12.47
N ALA A 64 -5.25 6.15 11.19
CA ALA A 64 -4.47 6.78 10.12
C ALA A 64 -4.79 8.26 9.93
N GLU A 65 -6.00 8.71 10.28
CA GLU A 65 -6.34 10.14 10.27
C GLU A 65 -5.62 10.94 11.37
N LYS A 66 -5.11 10.25 12.40
CA LYS A 66 -4.52 10.85 13.61
C LYS A 66 -3.00 10.69 13.68
N VAL A 67 -2.43 9.84 12.83
CA VAL A 67 -1.02 9.46 12.85
C VAL A 67 -0.42 9.67 11.47
N ILE A 68 0.76 10.31 11.40
CA ILE A 68 1.49 10.45 10.16
C ILE A 68 2.26 9.14 9.89
N TYR A 69 1.85 8.45 8.83
CA TYR A 69 2.60 7.34 8.24
C TYR A 69 3.44 7.87 7.08
N PHE A 70 4.75 7.65 7.11
CA PHE A 70 5.68 8.05 6.05
C PHE A 70 5.93 6.90 5.05
#